data_AF-T1EIU4-F1
#
_entry.id   AF-T1EIU4-F1
#
_cell.length_a   1.000
_cell.length_b   1.000
_cell.length_c   1.000
_cell.angle_alpha   90.00
_cell.angle_beta   90.00
_cell.angle_gamma   90.00
#
_symmetry.space_group_name_H-M   'P 1'
#
loop_
_entity.id
_entity.type
_entity.pdbx_description
1 polymer ?
#
loop_
_entity_poly.entity_id
_entity_poly.type
_entity_poly.pdbx_seq_one_letter_code
_entity_poly.pdbx_strand_id
1 'polypeptide(L)' 'CKCCSKQIEDKFLLKINEDCYHETCMLCDVCGCSLNGSCFIRDNQLLCKLDYE' A
#
# COMPACT_ATOMS: atom_id res chain seq x y z
N CYS A 1 -7.45 -4.56 6.19
CA CYS A 1 -6.24 -4.09 5.49
C CYS A 1 -5.24 -5.24 5.40
N LYS A 2 -4.77 -5.60 4.21
CA LYS A 2 -3.84 -6.74 4.01
C LYS A 2 -2.49 -6.54 4.72
N CYS A 3 -2.06 -5.29 4.94
CA CYS A 3 -0.84 -4.94 5.65
C CYS A 3 -0.97 -5.06 7.19
N CYS A 4 -1.97 -4.43 7.82
CA CYS A 4 -2.10 -4.44 9.28
C CYS A 4 -3.11 -5.45 9.84
N SER A 5 -3.75 -6.24 8.98
CA SER A 5 -4.80 -7.23 9.30
C SER A 5 -5.99 -6.70 10.11
N LYS A 6 -6.13 -5.38 10.26
CA LYS A 6 -7.27 -4.74 10.92
C LYS A 6 -8.43 -4.50 9.96
N GLN A 7 -9.65 -4.46 10.51
CA GLN A 7 -10.84 -4.08 9.78
C GLN A 7 -10.71 -2.61 9.34
N ILE A 8 -11.08 -2.34 8.08
CA ILE A 8 -11.05 -0.98 7.53
C ILE A 8 -12.38 -0.33 7.92
N GLU A 9 -12.41 0.35 9.06
CA GLU A 9 -13.53 1.23 9.45
C GLU A 9 -13.36 2.65 8.91
N ASP A 10 -12.16 2.95 8.41
CA ASP A 10 -11.81 4.26 7.87
C ASP A 10 -12.50 4.50 6.52
N LYS A 11 -12.88 5.76 6.27
CA LYS A 11 -13.54 6.16 5.01
C LYS A 11 -12.60 6.06 3.81
N PHE A 12 -11.28 6.01 4.04
CA PHE A 12 -10.27 6.02 2.98
C PHE A 12 -9.67 4.63 2.80
N LEU A 13 -10.34 3.83 1.97
CA LEU A 13 -9.88 2.53 1.49
C LEU A 13 -9.23 2.64 0.12
N LEU A 14 -7.98 2.23 0.02
CA LEU A 14 -7.29 2.06 -1.26
C LEU A 14 -7.31 0.59 -1.65
N LYS A 15 -7.80 0.31 -2.86
CA LYS A 15 -7.86 -1.04 -3.42
C LYS A 15 -6.77 -1.19 -4.48
N ILE A 16 -5.81 -2.10 -4.25
CA ILE A 16 -4.82 -2.49 -5.26
C ILE A 16 -5.06 -3.93 -5.63
N ASN A 17 -5.24 -4.21 -6.92
CA ASN A 17 -5.65 -5.51 -7.42
C ASN A 17 -6.91 -5.98 -6.67
N GLU A 18 -6.74 -6.91 -5.73
CA GLU A 18 -7.81 -7.51 -4.93
C GLU A 18 -7.68 -7.22 -3.42
N ASP A 19 -6.60 -6.53 -3.02
CA ASP A 19 -6.30 -6.26 -1.63
C ASP A 19 -6.62 -4.81 -1.24
N CYS A 20 -7.20 -4.66 -0.04
CA CYS A 20 -7.53 -3.36 0.52
C CYS A 20 -6.48 -2.93 1.55
N TYR A 21 -6.04 -1.69 1.44
CA TYR A 21 -5.07 -1.06 2.33
C TYR A 21 -5.62 0.25 2.89
N HIS A 22 -5.18 0.59 4.11
CA HIS A 22 -5.38 1.94 4.62
C HIS A 22 -4.43 2.90 3.91
N GLU A 23 -4.80 4.18 3.81
CA GLU A 23 -3.90 5.23 3.31
C GLU A 23 -2.56 5.27 4.06
N THR A 24 -2.60 5.04 5.38
CA THR A 24 -1.42 5.06 6.26
C THR A 24 -0.64 3.76 6.25
N CYS A 25 -1.26 2.65 5.85
CA CYS A 25 -0.59 1.35 5.76
C CYS A 25 0.03 1.13 4.38
N MET A 26 -0.35 1.91 3.37
CA MET A 26 0.22 1.79 2.04
C MET A 26 1.51 2.61 1.95
N LEU A 27 2.58 2.05 2.50
CA LEU A 27 3.91 2.64 2.50
C LEU A 27 4.86 1.79 1.66
N CYS A 28 5.83 2.43 1.02
CA CYS A 28 6.93 1.71 0.37
C CYS A 28 7.72 0.92 1.42
N ASP A 29 7.99 -0.36 1.16
CA ASP A 29 8.78 -1.21 2.04
C ASP A 29 10.24 -0.75 2.13
N VAL A 30 10.74 -0.05 1.11
CA VAL A 30 12.12 0.45 1.03
C VAL A 30 12.26 1.82 1.68
N CYS A 31 11.51 2.82 1.21
CA CYS A 31 11.64 4.20 1.68
C CYS A 31 10.60 4.63 2.72
N GLY A 32 9.55 3.84 2.96
CA GLY A 32 8.48 4.20 3.89
C GLY A 32 7.55 5.31 3.40
N CYS A 33 7.67 5.76 2.13
CA CYS A 33 6.81 6.83 1.61
C CYS A 33 5.38 6.35 1.36
N SER A 34 4.41 7.23 1.60
CA SER A 34 2.98 6.99 1.34
C SER A 34 2.70 6.85 -0.14
N LEU A 35 2.19 5.69 -0.51
CA LEU A 35 1.84 5.34 -1.87
C LEU A 35 0.39 5.76 -2.16
N ASN A 36 0.18 7.06 -2.37
CA ASN A 36 -1.15 7.56 -2.70
C ASN A 36 -1.34 7.55 -4.22
N GLY A 37 -2.07 6.54 -4.72
CA GLY A 37 -2.52 6.44 -6.12
C GLY A 37 -1.60 5.72 -7.10
N SER A 38 -0.28 5.65 -6.87
CA SER A 38 0.64 4.89 -7.73
C SER A 38 1.62 4.08 -6.88
N CYS A 39 1.45 2.77 -6.89
CA CYS A 39 2.24 1.78 -6.16
C CYS A 39 2.56 0.60 -7.08
N PHE A 40 3.69 -0.05 -6.82
CA PHE A 40 4.07 -1.28 -7.49
C PHE A 40 4.14 -2.39 -6.45
N ILE A 41 3.78 -3.62 -6.82
CA ILE A 41 3.90 -4.79 -5.96
C ILE A 41 4.91 -5.72 -6.59
N ARG A 42 5.97 -6.06 -5.85
CA ARG A 42 7.00 -7.03 -6.25
C ARG A 42 7.25 -7.96 -5.08
N ASP A 43 7.19 -9.27 -5.30
CA ASP A 43 7.39 -10.26 -4.23
C ASP A 43 6.50 -10.02 -2.99
N ASN A 44 5.27 -9.56 -3.20
CA ASN A 44 4.32 -9.23 -2.14
C ASN A 44 4.75 -8.02 -1.26
N GLN A 45 5.75 -7.24 -1.68
CA GLN A 45 6.17 -5.98 -1.07
C GLN A 45 5.67 -4.79 -1.89
N LEU A 46 5.23 -3.73 -1.19
CA LEU A 46 4.81 -2.48 -1.79
C LEU A 46 6.03 -1.61 -2.08
N LEU A 47 6.17 -1.17 -3.32
CA LEU A 47 7.27 -0.33 -3.79
C LEU A 47 6.71 0.97 -4.37
N CYS A 48 7.44 2.06 -4.12
CA CYS A 48 7.17 3.31 -4.80
C CYS A 48 7.70 3.26 -6.24
N LYS A 49 7.24 4.18 -7.08
CA LYS A 49 7.72 4.28 -8.46
C LYS A 49 9.25 4.39 -8.55
N LEU A 50 9.86 5.12 -7.60
CA LEU A 50 11.32 5.31 -7.52
C LEU A 50 12.08 4.01 -7.22
N ASP A 51 11.60 3.21 -6.27
CA ASP A 51 12.26 1.95 -5.88
C ASP A 51 11.94 0.79 -6.83
N TYR A 52 10.94 0.96 -7.70
CA TYR A 52 10.57 -0.03 -8.72
C TYR A 52 11.40 0.10 -10.01
N GLU A 53 11.91 1.29 -10.33
CA GLU A 53 12.76 1.56 -11.52
C GLU A 53 14.19 0.98 -11.41
#